data_AF-A0A4P7LQD8-F1
#
_entry.id   AF-A0A4P7LQD8-F1
#
_cell.length_a   1.000
_cell.length_b   1.000
_cell.length_c   1.000
_cell.angle_alpha   90.00
_cell.angle_beta   90.00
_cell.angle_gamma   90.00
#
_symmetry.space_group_name_H-M   'P 1'
#
loop_
_entity.id
_entity.type
_entity.pdbx_description
1 polymer ?
#
loop_
_entity_poly.entity_id
_entity_poly.type
_entity_poly.pdbx_seq_one_letter_code
_entity_poly.pdbx_strand_id
1 'polypeptide(L)'
;MPMAPAASAASRSAAMNCCSLAVASTPNILEGDAKTGTFVVLEFESPEQAEAWYTSTDYQRILPLRLRNADARVICLPGAG
;
A
#
# COMPACT_ATOMS: atom_id res chain seq x y z
N MET A 1 -13.27 -27.01 -1.90
CA MET A 1 -14.04 -26.06 -1.08
C MET A 1 -13.90 -24.69 -1.71
N PRO A 2 -14.97 -24.00 -2.11
CA PRO A 2 -14.83 -22.67 -2.69
C PRO A 2 -14.49 -21.69 -1.56
N MET A 3 -13.36 -20.99 -1.72
CA MET A 3 -12.88 -19.99 -0.77
C MET A 3 -13.64 -18.69 -1.09
N ALA A 4 -14.43 -18.21 -0.13
CA ALA A 4 -15.13 -16.95 -0.26
C ALA A 4 -14.12 -15.80 -0.48
N PRO A 5 -14.44 -14.79 -1.31
CA PRO A 5 -13.55 -13.65 -1.48
C PRO A 5 -13.47 -12.89 -0.15
N ALA A 6 -12.26 -12.65 0.34
CA ALA A 6 -12.02 -11.75 1.45
C ALA A 6 -12.45 -10.35 1.01
N ALA A 7 -13.64 -9.93 1.43
CA ALA A 7 -14.10 -8.56 1.27
C ALA A 7 -13.14 -7.64 2.03
N SER A 8 -12.30 -6.91 1.29
CA SER A 8 -11.43 -5.91 1.90
C SER A 8 -12.27 -4.69 2.29
N ALA A 9 -12.44 -4.48 3.59
CA ALA A 9 -13.02 -3.25 4.12
C ALA A 9 -11.98 -2.14 3.94
N ALA A 10 -12.13 -1.35 2.87
CA ALA A 10 -11.26 -0.22 2.61
C ALA A 10 -11.34 0.76 3.78
N SER A 11 -10.27 0.85 4.57
CA SER A 11 -10.17 1.83 5.64
C SER A 11 -9.80 3.18 5.01
N ARG A 12 -10.75 4.13 5.04
CA ARG A 12 -10.47 5.50 4.61
C ARG A 12 -9.60 6.16 5.69
N SER A 13 -8.32 6.37 5.40
CA SER A 13 -7.52 7.29 6.22
C SER A 13 -7.86 8.71 5.80
N ALA A 14 -8.72 9.37 6.58
CA ALA A 14 -9.16 10.74 6.35
C ALA A 14 -8.02 11.78 6.35
N ALA A 15 -6.81 11.39 6.75
CA ALA A 15 -5.67 12.30 6.89
C ALA A 15 -4.88 12.56 5.60
N MET A 16 -5.08 11.77 4.52
CA MET A 16 -4.16 11.77 3.37
C MET A 16 -4.83 11.65 2.00
N ASN A 17 -6.16 11.71 1.92
CA ASN A 17 -6.92 11.54 0.68
C ASN A 17 -6.61 10.22 -0.08
N CYS A 18 -6.07 9.19 0.60
CA CYS A 18 -5.83 7.87 0.02
C CYS A 18 -6.82 6.85 0.60
N CYS A 19 -7.37 5.99 -0.25
CA CYS A 19 -8.15 4.85 0.19
C CYS A 19 -7.20 3.66 0.38
N SER A 20 -7.07 3.10 1.59
CA SER A 20 -6.31 1.85 1.73
C SER A 20 -7.16 0.72 1.18
N LEU A 21 -6.72 0.11 0.09
CA LEU A 21 -7.45 -0.99 -0.53
C LEU A 21 -7.14 -2.32 0.14
N ALA A 22 -5.89 -2.54 0.59
CA ALA A 22 -5.49 -3.75 1.29
C ALA A 22 -4.25 -3.53 2.16
N VAL A 23 -4.20 -4.21 3.31
CA VAL A 23 -2.99 -4.38 4.13
C VAL A 23 -2.91 -5.84 4.57
N ALA A 24 -1.80 -6.50 4.27
CA ALA A 24 -1.59 -7.91 4.60
C ALA A 24 -0.18 -8.15 5.13
N SER A 25 -0.05 -8.58 6.40
CA SER A 25 1.22 -8.99 7.01
C SER A 25 1.60 -10.45 6.73
N THR A 26 0.62 -11.26 6.32
CA THR A 26 0.79 -12.67 5.94
C THR A 26 0.03 -12.94 4.64
N PRO A 27 0.54 -12.48 3.49
CA PRO A 27 -0.12 -12.68 2.20
C PRO A 27 -0.17 -14.16 1.81
N ASN A 28 -1.25 -14.56 1.14
CA ASN A 28 -1.33 -15.89 0.52
C ASN A 28 -0.59 -15.87 -0.83
N ILE A 29 0.62 -16.42 -0.86
CA ILE A 29 1.46 -16.46 -2.06
C ILE A 29 0.99 -17.61 -2.95
N LEU A 30 0.45 -17.29 -4.12
CA LEU A 30 -0.09 -18.28 -5.06
C LEU A 30 0.98 -18.85 -6.01
N GLU A 31 1.95 -18.03 -6.42
CA GLU A 31 3.04 -18.41 -7.32
C GLU A 31 4.28 -17.54 -7.06
N GLY A 32 5.47 -18.11 -7.28
CA GLY A 32 6.76 -17.44 -7.11
C GLY A 32 7.24 -17.37 -5.67
N ASP A 33 8.49 -16.93 -5.49
CA ASP A 33 9.10 -16.76 -4.17
C ASP A 33 9.00 -15.28 -3.77
N ALA A 34 7.88 -14.91 -3.17
CA ALA A 34 7.73 -13.61 -2.54
C ALA A 34 8.26 -13.72 -1.11
N LYS A 35 9.35 -12.99 -0.79
CA LYS A 35 9.81 -12.88 0.60
C LYS A 35 8.64 -12.48 1.49
N THR A 36 8.45 -13.21 2.59
CA THR A 36 7.46 -12.89 3.62
C THR A 36 7.64 -11.45 4.09
N GLY A 37 6.55 -10.69 4.11
CA GLY A 37 6.57 -9.26 4.46
C GLY A 37 5.19 -8.64 4.39
N THR A 38 5.10 -7.38 4.82
CA THR A 38 3.84 -6.63 4.80
C THR A 38 3.60 -6.00 3.44
N PHE A 39 2.44 -6.29 2.85
CA PHE A 39 1.95 -5.66 1.64
C PHE A 39 0.93 -4.59 1.99
N VAL A 40 1.06 -3.41 1.39
CA VAL A 40 0.15 -2.28 1.55
C VAL A 40 -0.22 -1.79 0.15
N VAL A 41 -1.51 -1.77 -0.16
CA VAL A 41 -2.05 -1.25 -1.42
C VAL A 41 -2.88 -0.02 -1.11
N LEU A 42 -2.47 1.11 -1.68
CA LEU A 42 -3.16 2.39 -1.58
C LEU A 42 -3.71 2.76 -2.94
N GLU A 43 -4.98 3.12 -2.97
CA GLU A 43 -5.67 3.62 -4.16
C GLU A 43 -5.78 5.14 -4.09
N PHE A 44 -5.46 5.77 -5.21
CA PHE A 44 -5.55 7.21 -5.43
C PHE A 44 -6.34 7.44 -6.72
N GLU A 45 -7.07 8.55 -6.78
CA GLU A 45 -7.87 8.92 -7.95
C GLU A 45 -6.99 9.38 -9.12
N SER A 46 -5.75 9.80 -8.87
CA SER A 46 -4.77 10.09 -9.92
C SER A 46 -3.32 9.80 -9.48
N PRO A 47 -2.38 9.58 -10.43
CA PRO A 47 -0.96 9.42 -10.11
C PRO A 47 -0.36 10.63 -9.36
N GLU A 48 -0.81 11.84 -9.68
CA GLU A 48 -0.33 13.07 -9.05
C GLU A 48 -0.70 13.10 -7.56
N GLN A 49 -1.85 12.54 -7.17
CA GLN A 49 -2.22 12.43 -5.76
C GLN A 49 -1.33 11.42 -5.02
N ALA A 50 -0.92 10.33 -5.67
CA ALA A 50 0.02 9.38 -5.09
C ALA A 50 1.41 10.02 -4.87
N GLU A 51 1.87 10.82 -5.83
CA GLU A 51 3.13 11.57 -5.71
C GLU A 51 3.04 12.66 -4.63
N ALA A 52 1.93 13.41 -4.58
CA ALA A 52 1.68 14.41 -3.55
C ALA A 52 1.65 13.80 -2.14
N TRP A 53 1.07 12.60 -2.00
CA TRP A 53 1.11 11.83 -0.76
C TRP A 53 2.55 11.47 -0.36
N TYR A 54 3.32 10.90 -1.29
CA TYR A 54 4.69 10.47 -1.01
C TYR A 54 5.62 11.67 -0.68
N THR A 55 5.42 12.81 -1.34
CA THR A 55 6.20 14.03 -1.13
C THR A 55 5.68 14.89 0.03
N SER A 56 4.55 14.52 0.65
CA SER A 56 3.93 15.29 1.73
C SER A 56 4.84 15.44 2.95
N THR A 57 4.74 16.60 3.63
CA THR A 57 5.49 16.89 4.85
C THR A 57 5.22 15.87 5.96
N ASP A 58 3.99 15.36 6.07
CA ASP A 58 3.63 14.32 7.04
C ASP A 58 4.33 12.99 6.74
N TYR A 59 4.29 12.53 5.48
CA TYR A 59 4.92 11.26 5.11
C TYR A 59 6.46 11.34 5.14
N GLN A 60 7.03 12.46 4.67
CA GLN A 60 8.47 12.69 4.69
C GLN A 60 9.06 12.74 6.11
N ARG A 61 8.28 13.17 7.11
CA ARG A 61 8.70 13.12 8.53
C ARG A 61 8.90 11.69 9.05
N ILE A 62 8.10 10.73 8.59
CA ILE A 62 8.18 9.33 9.05
C ILE A 62 9.08 8.47 8.15
N LEU A 63 9.39 8.90 6.93
CA LEU A 63 10.17 8.16 5.95
C LEU A 63 11.55 7.70 6.49
N PRO A 64 12.35 8.53 7.21
CA PRO A 64 13.64 8.08 7.75
C PRO A 64 13.52 6.92 8.73
N LEU A 65 12.46 6.88 9.53
CA LEU A 65 12.21 5.76 10.45
C LEU A 65 11.89 4.49 9.66
N ARG A 66 11.07 4.60 8.61
CA ARG A 66 10.71 3.47 7.74
C ARG A 66 11.95 2.87 7.07
N LEU A 67 12.79 3.71 6.47
CA LEU A 67 14.00 3.27 5.76
C LEU A 67 15.04 2.62 6.67
N ARG A 68 15.13 3.05 7.94
CA ARG A 68 16.04 2.46 8.93
C ARG A 68 15.60 1.10 9.47
N ASN A 69 14.29 0.81 9.43
CA ASN A 69 13.72 -0.36 10.10
C ASN A 69 13.11 -1.39 9.12
N ALA A 70 13.02 -1.06 7.83
CA ALA A 70 12.47 -1.96 6.83
C ALA A 70 13.19 -1.80 5.49
N ASP A 71 13.59 -2.94 4.90
CA ASP A 71 13.92 -3.03 3.48
C ASP A 71 12.60 -3.17 2.69
N ALA A 72 12.08 -2.04 2.21
CA ALA A 72 10.76 -1.98 1.60
C ALA A 72 10.76 -1.08 0.36
N ARG A 73 10.09 -1.58 -0.69
CA ARG A 73 9.89 -0.86 -1.95
C ARG A 73 8.53 -0.15 -1.95
N VAL A 74 8.50 1.06 -2.52
CA VAL A 74 7.25 1.79 -2.81
C VAL A 74 7.27 2.05 -4.31
N ILE A 75 6.19 1.67 -4.99
CA ILE A 75 6.08 1.76 -6.45
C ILE A 75 4.71 2.38 -6.74
N CYS A 76 4.68 3.47 -7.49
CA CYS A 76 3.46 4.04 -8.04
C CYS A 76 3.20 3.37 -9.39
N LEU A 77 2.00 2.81 -9.56
CA LEU A 77 1.59 2.13 -10.78
C LEU A 77 0.39 2.87 -11.39
N PRO A 78 0.42 3.22 -12.69
CA PRO A 78 -0.77 3.72 -13.36
C PRO A 78 -1.84 2.63 -13.40
N GLY A 79 -3.11 3.04 -13.24
CA GLY A 79 -4.25 2.15 -13.45
C GLY A 79 -4.34 1.66 -14.91
N ALA A 80 -4.98 0.52 -15.12
CA ALA A 80 -5.04 -0.12 -16.44
C ALA A 80 -5.89 0.63 -17.50
N GLY A 81 -6.67 1.63 -17.10
CA GLY A 81 -7.63 2.31 -17.96
C GLY A 81 -8.88 1.48 -18.25
#